data_AF-A0A1M5M7D6-F1
#
_entry.id   AF-A0A1M5M7D6-F1
#
_cell.length_a   1.000
_cell.length_b   1.000
_cell.length_c   1.000
_cell.angle_alpha   90.00
_cell.angle_beta   90.00
_cell.angle_gamma   90.00
#
_symmetry.space_group_name_H-M   'P 1'
#
loop_
_entity.id
_entity.type
_entity.pdbx_description
1 polymer ?
#
loop_
_entity_poly.entity_id
_entity_poly.type
_entity_poly.pdbx_seq_one_letter_code
_entity_poly.pdbx_strand_id
1 'polypeptide(L)' 'MSQSPAPIPQSGAEQLEAAADQAIAVCGGDAREAVKALLVANEFLEAEIEASVSRGYLRGVRHGRFRTYSG' A
#
# COMPACT_ATOMS: atom_id res chain seq x y z
N MET A 1 -10.60 23.47 27.09
CA MET A 1 -9.39 22.63 27.13
C MET A 1 -9.08 22.21 25.71
N SER A 2 -8.07 22.82 25.10
CA SER A 2 -7.68 22.52 23.71
C SER A 2 -6.90 21.22 23.69
N GLN A 3 -7.50 20.16 23.15
CA GLN A 3 -6.85 18.88 22.96
C GLN A 3 -5.97 19.02 21.71
N SER A 4 -4.65 19.11 21.90
CA SER A 4 -3.70 18.97 20.79
C SER A 4 -3.80 17.55 20.23
N PRO A 5 -3.70 17.35 18.91
CA PRO A 5 -3.76 16.01 18.33
C PRO A 5 -2.58 15.19 18.84
N ALA A 6 -2.84 13.94 19.23
CA ALA A 6 -1.82 13.01 19.70
C ALA A 6 -0.72 12.84 18.63
N PRO A 7 0.56 12.71 19.03
CA PRO A 7 1.65 12.53 18.09
C PRO A 7 1.45 11.18 17.36
N ILE A 8 1.34 11.25 16.04
CA ILE A 8 1.33 10.09 15.16
C ILE A 8 2.62 9.29 15.43
N PRO A 9 2.61 7.95 15.50
CA PRO A 9 3.82 7.16 15.72
C PRO A 9 4.87 7.50 14.67
N GLN A 10 5.89 8.27 15.09
CA GLN A 10 6.85 8.92 14.19
C GLN A 10 7.63 7.92 13.32
N SER A 11 7.82 6.69 13.82
CA SER A 11 8.58 5.65 13.13
C SER A 11 7.94 5.16 11.83
N GLY A 12 6.61 5.10 11.73
CA GLY A 12 5.93 4.63 10.53
C GLY A 12 5.88 5.69 9.43
N ALA A 13 5.62 6.94 9.83
CA ALA A 13 5.61 8.06 8.89
C ALA A 13 7.00 8.33 8.32
N GLU A 14 8.04 8.34 9.16
CA GLU A 14 9.43 8.54 8.71
C GLU A 14 9.91 7.43 7.77
N GLN A 15 9.51 6.18 8.02
CA GLN A 15 9.81 5.06 7.11
C GLN A 15 9.11 5.21 5.76
N LEU A 16 7.85 5.67 5.75
CA LEU A 16 7.12 5.91 4.52
C LEU A 16 7.72 7.06 3.71
N GLU A 17 8.13 8.16 4.36
CA GLU A 17 8.81 9.28 3.71
C GLU A 17 10.14 8.82 3.10
N ALA A 18 10.96 8.06 3.84
CA ALA A 18 12.22 7.53 3.32
C ALA A 18 12.02 6.56 2.14
N ALA A 19 10.98 5.73 2.18
CA ALA A 19 10.63 4.84 1.06
C ALA A 19 10.14 5.62 -0.17
N ALA A 20 9.38 6.70 0.04
CA ALA A 20 8.94 7.59 -1.04
C ALA A 20 10.13 8.27 -1.71
N ASP A 21 11.05 8.84 -0.92
CA ASP A 21 12.28 9.44 -1.43
C ASP A 21 13.11 8.44 -2.25
N GLN A 22 13.22 7.19 -1.77
CA GLN A 22 13.92 6.13 -2.48
C GLN A 22 13.23 5.80 -3.82
N ALA A 23 11.90 5.67 -3.85
CA ALA A 23 11.17 5.38 -5.07
C ALA A 23 11.33 6.51 -6.11
N ILE A 24 11.27 7.77 -5.64
CA ILE A 24 11.50 8.95 -6.48
C ILE A 24 12.93 8.96 -7.05
N ALA A 25 13.93 8.64 -6.23
CA ALA A 25 15.33 8.57 -6.66
C ALA A 25 15.56 7.50 -7.73
N VAL A 26 14.91 6.34 -7.62
CA VAL A 26 14.96 5.27 -8.64
C VAL A 26 14.35 5.72 -9.98
N CYS A 27 13.32 6.56 -9.94
CA CYS A 27 12.70 7.16 -11.12
C CYS A 27 13.37 8.48 -11.57
N GLY A 28 14.64 8.67 -11.25
CA GLY A 28 15.41 9.84 -11.71
C GLY A 28 14.93 11.18 -11.16
N GLY A 29 14.20 11.17 -10.04
CA GLY A 29 13.62 12.36 -9.43
C GLY A 29 12.21 12.72 -9.92
N ASP A 30 11.63 11.96 -10.86
CA ASP A 30 10.25 12.19 -11.30
C ASP A 30 9.25 11.45 -10.40
N ALA A 31 8.60 12.20 -9.51
CA ALA A 31 7.58 11.68 -8.63
C ALA A 31 6.35 11.10 -9.36
N ARG A 32 6.01 11.61 -10.55
CA ARG A 32 4.90 11.07 -11.35
C ARG A 32 5.28 9.73 -11.96
N GLU A 33 6.53 9.55 -12.39
CA GLU A 33 7.01 8.23 -12.83
C GLU A 33 7.09 7.23 -11.66
N ALA A 34 7.54 7.66 -10.48
CA ALA A 34 7.54 6.82 -9.29
C ALA A 34 6.13 6.33 -8.92
N VAL A 35 5.12 7.22 -8.95
CA VAL A 35 3.72 6.82 -8.71
C VAL A 35 3.23 5.82 -9.75
N LYS A 36 3.53 6.03 -11.05
CA LYS A 36 3.16 5.06 -12.09
C LYS A 36 3.81 3.69 -11.86
N ALA A 37 5.09 3.68 -11.51
CA ALA A 37 5.81 2.44 -11.21
C ALA A 37 5.22 1.70 -10.00
N LEU A 38 4.88 2.43 -8.93
CA LEU A 38 4.23 1.87 -7.75
C LEU A 38 2.82 1.33 -8.04
N LEU A 39 2.03 1.98 -8.89
CA LEU A 39 0.73 1.47 -9.31
C LEU A 39 0.87 0.13 -10.06
N VAL A 40 1.80 0.05 -11.02
CA VAL A 40 2.09 -1.20 -11.73
C VAL A 40 2.59 -2.29 -10.78
N ALA A 41 3.47 -1.94 -9.83
CA ALA A 41 3.95 -2.89 -8.82
C ALA A 41 2.82 -3.39 -7.92
N ASN A 42 1.89 -2.52 -7.51
CA ASN A 42 0.73 -2.90 -6.73
C ASN A 42 -0.20 -3.84 -7.51
N GLU A 43 -0.53 -3.53 -8.78
CA GLU A 43 -1.32 -4.42 -9.64
C GLU A 43 -0.68 -5.80 -9.79
N PHE A 44 0.66 -5.84 -9.92
CA PHE A 44 1.40 -7.09 -9.99
C PHE A 44 1.30 -7.90 -8.68
N LEU A 45 1.52 -7.26 -7.53
CA LEU A 45 1.43 -7.92 -6.22
C LEU A 45 0.00 -8.42 -5.93
N GLU A 46 -1.02 -7.64 -6.29
CA GLU A 46 -2.42 -8.06 -6.18
C GLU A 46 -2.69 -9.33 -7.01
N ALA A 47 -2.20 -9.37 -8.25
CA ALA A 47 -2.32 -10.54 -9.12
C ALA A 47 -1.57 -11.77 -8.56
N GLU A 48 -0.37 -11.60 -8.01
CA GLU A 48 0.38 -12.67 -7.36
C GLU A 48 -0.34 -13.22 -6.12
N ILE A 49 -0.94 -12.33 -5.32
CA ILE A 49 -1.75 -12.74 -4.16
C ILE A 49 -2.96 -13.54 -4.64
N GLU A 50 -3.71 -13.05 -5.62
CA GLU A 50 -4.86 -13.78 -6.16
C GLU A 50 -4.48 -15.17 -6.71
N ALA A 51 -3.31 -15.28 -7.35
CA ALA A 51 -2.81 -16.55 -7.88
C ALA A 51 -2.36 -17.54 -6.79
N SER A 52 -1.91 -17.04 -5.64
CA SER A 52 -1.37 -17.85 -4.54
C SER A 52 -2.40 -18.26 -3.48
N VAL A 53 -3.56 -17.60 -3.43
CA VAL A 53 -4.64 -17.93 -2.48
C VAL A 53 -5.56 -19.05 -2.98
N SER A 54 -6.16 -19.78 -2.04
CA SER A 54 -7.13 -20.82 -2.40
C SER A 54 -8.41 -20.26 -3.03
N ARG A 55 -9.03 -21.04 -3.93
CA ARG A 55 -10.34 -20.69 -4.52
C ARG A 55 -11.43 -20.48 -3.46
N GLY A 56 -11.35 -21.18 -2.33
CA GLY A 56 -12.27 -21.02 -1.21
C GLY A 56 -12.14 -19.65 -0.54
N TYR A 57 -10.91 -19.16 -0.38
CA TYR A 57 -10.64 -17.82 0.13
C TYR A 57 -11.20 -16.74 -0.81
N LEU A 58 -10.88 -16.80 -2.10
CA LEU A 58 -11.39 -15.85 -3.10
C LEU A 58 -12.92 -15.81 -3.13
N ARG A 59 -13.57 -16.98 -3.06
CA ARG A 59 -15.04 -17.05 -2.96
C ARG A 59 -15.52 -16.34 -1.70
N GLY A 60 -14.91 -16.56 -0.55
CA GLY A 60 -15.31 -15.89 0.69
C GLY A 60 -15.13 -14.37 0.63
N VAL A 61 -14.04 -13.87 0.03
CA VAL A 61 -13.82 -12.42 -0.19
C VAL A 61 -14.93 -11.84 -1.07
N ARG A 62 -15.21 -12.45 -2.23
CA ARG A 62 -16.26 -11.97 -3.16
C ARG A 62 -17.66 -11.94 -2.57
N HIS A 63 -17.95 -12.79 -1.58
CA HIS A 63 -19.24 -12.82 -0.89
C HIS A 63 -19.24 -12.01 0.42
N GLY A 64 -18.20 -11.21 0.68
CA GLY A 64 -18.13 -10.36 1.87
C GLY A 64 -18.01 -11.13 3.20
N ARG A 65 -17.57 -12.40 3.15
CA ARG A 65 -17.45 -13.26 4.34
C ARG A 65 -16.18 -12.98 5.15
N PHE A 66 -15.20 -12.30 4.54
CA PHE A 66 -13.96 -11.91 5.19
C PHE A 66 -13.85 -10.38 5.23
N ARG A 67 -13.27 -9.87 6.31
CA ARG A 67 -12.88 -8.46 6.41
C ARG A 67 -11.53 -8.28 5.71
N THR A 68 -11.58 -7.84 4.46
CA THR A 68 -10.39 -7.41 3.72
C THR A 68 -10.16 -5.92 3.97
N TYR A 69 -8.90 -5.49 3.84
CA TYR A 69 -8.58 -4.06 3.77
C TYR A 69 -9.27 -3.44 2.55
N SER A 70 -9.86 -2.25 2.69
CA SER A 70 -10.67 -1.59 1.65
C SER A 70 -10.08 -0.27 1.16
N GLY A 71 -8.84 0.05 1.54
CA GLY A 71 -8.30 1.42 1.43
C GLY A 71 -8.62 2.22 2.69
#